data_AF-A0A1G8G3C4-F1
#
_entry.id   AF-A0A1G8G3C4-F1
#
_cell.length_a   1.000
_cell.length_b   1.000
_cell.length_c   1.000
_cell.angle_alpha   90.00
_cell.angle_beta   90.00
_cell.angle_gamma   90.00
#
_symmetry.space_group_name_H-M   'P 1'
#
loop_
_entity.id
_entity.type
_entity.pdbx_description
1 polymer ?
#
loop_
_entity_poly.entity_id
_entity_poly.type
_entity_poly.pdbx_seq_one_letter_code
_entity_poly.pdbx_strand_id
1 'polypeptide(L)' 'MEGETMNWEKVCFLFLAVFATLCIASLGVAVAERSFLIAAFCLIGLYSTFLLSRKLRARAETD' A
#
# COMPACT_ATOMS: atom_id res chain seq x y z
N MET A 1 -30.27 -0.36 -3.83
CA MET A 1 -29.27 0.43 -3.08
C MET A 1 -28.99 -0.33 -1.79
N GLU A 2 -28.37 -1.50 -1.93
CA GLU A 2 -28.01 -2.32 -0.80
C GLU A 2 -26.68 -1.79 -0.28
N GLY A 3 -26.71 -1.25 0.92
CA GLY A 3 -25.53 -1.00 1.73
C GLY A 3 -24.87 -2.34 1.98
N GLU A 4 -24.08 -2.79 1.01
CA GLU A 4 -23.17 -3.90 1.16
C GLU A 4 -22.27 -3.53 2.33
N THR A 5 -22.34 -4.31 3.41
CA THR A 5 -21.36 -4.31 4.48
C THR A 5 -20.02 -4.62 3.82
N MET A 6 -19.38 -3.59 3.26
CA MET A 6 -18.16 -3.71 2.49
C MET A 6 -17.14 -4.20 3.48
N ASN A 7 -16.90 -5.52 3.47
CA ASN A 7 -16.05 -6.25 4.41
C ASN A 7 -14.84 -5.37 4.69
N TRP A 8 -14.74 -4.86 5.91
CA TRP A 8 -13.80 -3.80 6.28
C TRP A 8 -12.36 -4.12 5.84
N GLU A 9 -12.05 -5.41 5.81
CA GLU A 9 -10.81 -5.99 5.29
C GLU A 9 -10.56 -5.73 3.80
N LYS A 10 -11.59 -5.86 2.94
CA LYS A 10 -11.52 -5.58 1.50
C LYS A 10 -11.27 -4.10 1.24
N VAL A 11 -11.93 -3.23 2.02
CA VAL A 11 -11.72 -1.78 1.97
C VAL A 11 -10.29 -1.44 2.38
N CYS A 12 -9.80 -2.07 3.45
CA CYS A 12 -8.43 -1.91 3.93
C CYS A 12 -7.42 -2.38 2.87
N PHE A 13 -7.67 -3.52 2.22
CA PHE A 13 -6.86 -4.01 1.10
C PHE A 13 -6.86 -3.06 -0.09
N LEU A 14 -8.03 -2.51 -0.45
CA LEU A 14 -8.16 -1.55 -1.54
C LEU A 14 -7.35 -0.27 -1.23
N PHE A 15 -7.42 0.22 0.01
CA PHE A 15 -6.67 1.39 0.45
C PHE A 15 -5.16 1.13 0.44
N LEU A 16 -4.71 -0.03 0.91
CA LEU A 16 -3.29 -0.43 0.84
C LEU A 16 -2.82 -0.56 -0.62
N ALA A 17 -3.66 -1.08 -1.51
CA ALA A 17 -3.33 -1.19 -2.94
C ALA A 17 -3.19 0.17 -3.61
N VAL A 18 -4.12 1.11 -3.36
CA VAL A 18 -4.05 2.49 -3.86
C VAL A 18 -2.82 3.21 -3.31
N PHE A 19 -2.48 3.00 -2.04
CA PHE A 19 -1.29 3.60 -1.43
C PHE A 19 0.00 3.04 -2.03
N ALA A 20 0.06 1.73 -2.29
CA ALA A 20 1.19 1.09 -2.94
C ALA A 20 1.39 1.59 -4.38
N THR A 21 0.33 1.73 -5.16
CA THR A 21 0.42 2.26 -6.53
C THR A 21 0.85 3.73 -6.53
N LEU A 22 0.39 4.53 -5.56
CA LEU A 22 0.84 5.91 -5.40
C LEU A 22 2.34 5.99 -5.11
N CYS A 23 2.85 5.12 -4.23
CA CYS A 23 4.29 5.02 -3.96
C CYS A 23 5.08 4.63 -5.23
N ILE A 24 4.62 3.64 -5.99
CA ILE A 24 5.29 3.24 -7.24
C ILE A 24 5.31 4.40 -8.26
N ALA A 25 4.21 5.16 -8.36
CA ALA A 25 4.15 6.34 -9.23
C ALA A 25 5.15 7.42 -8.77
N SER A 26 5.24 7.69 -7.46
CA SER A 26 6.22 8.61 -6.89
C SER A 26 7.67 8.14 -7.06
N LEU A 27 7.93 6.84 -7.05
CA LEU A 27 9.26 6.29 -7.41
C LEU A 27 9.64 6.63 -8.85
N GLY A 28 8.69 6.59 -9.79
CA GLY A 28 8.93 6.98 -11.19
C GLY A 28 9.35 8.45 -11.31
N VAL A 29 8.68 9.34 -10.57
CA VAL A 29 9.03 10.77 -10.51
C VAL A 29 10.40 10.96 -9.84
N ALA A 30 10.69 10.24 -8.76
CA ALA A 30 11.97 10.30 -8.05
C ALA A 30 13.16 9.90 -8.92
N VAL A 31 12.98 8.87 -9.77
CA VAL A 31 13.97 8.43 -10.76
C VAL A 31 14.17 9.48 -11.85
N ALA A 32 13.08 10.11 -12.33
CA ALA A 32 13.15 11.17 -13.33
C ALA A 32 13.93 12.40 -12.82
N GLU A 33 13.78 12.74 -11.54
CA GLU A 33 14.48 13.87 -10.91
C GLU A 33 15.86 13.50 -10.34
N ARG A 34 16.33 12.24 -10.44
CA ARG A 34 17.55 11.71 -9.79
C ARG A 34 17.65 12.05 -8.29
N SER A 35 16.54 12.22 -7.60
CA SER A 35 16.53 12.58 -6.18
C SER A 35 16.59 11.33 -5.29
N PHE A 36 17.79 11.01 -4.82
CA PHE A 36 18.07 9.81 -4.02
C PHE A 36 17.29 9.77 -2.69
N LEU A 37 17.00 10.94 -2.11
CA LEU A 37 16.23 11.09 -0.87
C LEU A 37 14.76 10.63 -1.03
N ILE A 38 14.12 10.98 -2.14
CA ILE A 38 12.72 10.60 -2.40
C ILE A 38 12.63 9.11 -2.71
N ALA A 39 13.61 8.55 -3.42
CA ALA A 39 13.67 7.11 -3.69
C ALA A 39 13.77 6.28 -2.39
N ALA A 40 14.62 6.70 -1.44
CA ALA A 40 14.76 6.05 -0.14
C ALA A 40 13.47 6.14 0.69
N PHE A 41 12.83 7.30 0.72
CA PHE A 41 11.57 7.50 1.45
C PHE A 41 10.45 6.62 0.89
N CYS A 42 10.38 6.51 -0.44
CA CYS A 42 9.35 5.71 -1.11
C CYS A 42 9.58 4.19 -0.95
N LEU A 43 10.84 3.74 -0.92
CA LEU A 43 11.20 2.36 -0.56
C LEU A 43 10.74 2.00 0.85
N ILE A 44 10.93 2.89 1.83
CA ILE A 44 10.48 2.68 3.21
C ILE A 44 8.94 2.60 3.29
N GLY A 45 8.25 3.49 2.56
CA GLY A 45 6.79 3.48 2.45
C GLY A 45 6.26 2.18 1.87
N LEU A 46 6.80 1.75 0.72
CA LEU A 46 6.44 0.49 0.07
C LEU A 46 6.71 -0.72 0.96
N TYR A 47 7.88 -0.77 1.61
CA TYR A 47 8.26 -1.86 2.49
C TYR A 47 7.30 -1.99 3.68
N SER A 48 6.92 -0.85 4.27
CA SER A 48 5.97 -0.80 5.38
C SER A 48 4.57 -1.23 4.94
N THR A 49 4.10 -0.79 3.77
CA THR A 49 2.82 -1.21 3.20
C THR A 49 2.79 -2.71 2.93
N PHE A 50 3.84 -3.27 2.33
CA PHE A 50 3.93 -4.71 2.08
C PHE A 50 3.92 -5.53 3.39
N LEU A 51 4.64 -5.08 4.42
CA LEU A 51 4.62 -5.70 5.75
C LEU A 51 3.22 -5.66 6.37
N LEU A 52 2.53 -4.54 6.26
CA LEU A 52 1.18 -4.37 6.79
C LEU A 52 0.16 -5.23 6.05
N SER A 53 0.24 -5.30 4.71
CA SER A 53 -0.58 -6.21 3.89
C SER A 53 -0.37 -7.67 4.28
N ARG A 54 0.88 -8.08 4.53
CA ARG A 54 1.19 -9.45 4.96
C ARG A 54 0.63 -9.76 6.35
N LYS A 55 0.73 -8.81 7.29
CA LYS A 55 0.13 -8.96 8.63
C LYS A 55 -1.40 -9.04 8.58
N LEU A 56 -2.05 -8.19 7.78
CA LEU A 56 -3.50 -8.22 7.60
C LEU A 56 -3.95 -9.54 6.95
N ARG A 57 -3.23 -10.03 5.94
CA ARG A 57 -3.53 -11.32 5.32
C ARG A 57 -3.35 -12.49 6.29
N ALA A 58 -2.32 -12.47 7.12
CA ALA A 58 -2.11 -13.50 8.13
C ALA A 58 -3.22 -13.50 9.19
N ARG A 59 -3.69 -12.32 9.60
CA ARG A 59 -4.83 -12.17 10.53
C ARG A 59 -6.13 -12.72 9.93
N ALA A 60 -6.39 -12.47 8.66
CA ALA A 60 -7.58 -12.95 7.96
C ALA A 60 -7.61 -14.48 7.75
N GLU A 61 -6.47 -15.17 7.86
CA GLU A 61 -6.38 -16.64 7.73
C GLU A 61 -6.38 -17.36 9.09
N THR A 62 -6.37 -16.59 10.20
CA THR A 62 -6.42 -17.15 11.58
C THR A 62 -7.81 -17.03 12.22
N ASP A 63 -8.80 -16.48 11.51
CA ASP A 63 -10.23 -16.42 11.89
C ASP A 63 -11.03 -17.43 11.05
#